data_AF-A0A3B9W698-F1
#
_entry.id   AF-A0A3B9W698-F1
#
_cell.length_a   1.000
_cell.length_b   1.000
_cell.length_c   1.000
_cell.angle_alpha   90.00
_cell.angle_beta   90.00
_cell.angle_gamma   90.00
#
_symmetry.space_group_name_H-M   'P 1'
#
loop_
_entity.id
_entity.type
_entity.pdbx_description
1 polymer ?
#
loop_
_entity_poly.entity_id
_entity_poly.type
_entity_poly.pdbx_seq_one_letter_code
_entity_poly.pdbx_strand_id
1 'polypeptide(L)'
;MSAFLSYVFPASAECFVLVASCVILMAGVFFPKRESLCYYLTQFTVLVAMVLTVWVFAKSVGAQGQPLYAYSQGYILDRLAVALKLLTLLCSFFTFIYARSYNRVFNLP
;
A
#
# COMPACT_ATOMS: atom_id res chain seq x y z
N MET A 1 20.23 17.89 -3.09
CA MET A 1 19.71 16.77 -2.26
C MET A 1 18.27 16.98 -1.78
N SER A 2 17.79 18.23 -1.63
CA SER A 2 16.41 18.56 -1.23
C SER A 2 15.34 18.28 -2.29
N ALA A 3 15.66 18.43 -3.59
CA ALA A 3 14.70 18.20 -4.68
C ALA A 3 14.16 16.76 -4.73
N PHE A 4 15.04 15.76 -4.55
CA PHE A 4 14.65 14.34 -4.56
C PHE A 4 13.63 14.00 -3.48
N LEU A 5 13.85 14.50 -2.26
CA LEU A 5 12.90 14.32 -1.15
C LEU A 5 11.53 14.92 -1.45
N SER A 6 11.47 16.03 -2.17
CA SER A 6 10.22 16.67 -2.56
C SER A 6 9.39 15.82 -3.54
N TYR A 7 10.02 14.98 -4.37
CA TYR A 7 9.32 14.09 -5.30
C TYR A 7 8.94 12.76 -4.66
N VAL A 8 9.81 12.20 -3.82
CA VAL A 8 9.59 10.89 -3.20
C VAL A 8 8.61 10.95 -2.03
N PHE A 9 8.59 12.06 -1.27
CA PHE A 9 7.71 12.19 -0.11
C PHE A 9 6.20 11.97 -0.42
N PRO A 10 5.62 12.59 -1.47
CA PRO A 10 4.21 12.34 -1.83
C PRO A 10 3.94 10.91 -2.31
N ALA A 11 4.86 10.30 -3.04
CA ALA A 11 4.72 8.94 -3.60
C ALA A 11 5.27 7.83 -2.68
N SER A 12 5.63 8.16 -1.45
CA SER A 12 6.33 7.25 -0.53
C SER A 12 5.52 5.99 -0.19
N ALA A 13 4.21 6.11 -0.05
CA ALA A 13 3.31 4.99 0.20
C ALA A 13 3.31 3.98 -0.98
N GLU A 14 3.36 4.46 -2.22
CA GLU A 14 3.37 3.61 -3.42
C GLU A 14 4.70 2.87 -3.56
N CYS A 15 5.81 3.57 -3.37
CA CYS A 15 7.14 2.95 -3.38
C CYS A 15 7.25 1.86 -2.31
N PHE A 16 6.70 2.09 -1.12
CA PHE A 16 6.69 1.08 -0.06
C PHE A 16 5.91 -0.18 -0.46
N VAL A 17 4.69 -0.02 -1.00
CA VAL A 17 3.87 -1.15 -1.46
C VAL A 17 4.56 -1.94 -2.57
N LEU A 18 5.24 -1.25 -3.50
CA LEU A 18 5.97 -1.89 -4.60
C LEU A 18 7.11 -2.78 -4.06
N VAL A 19 7.95 -2.23 -3.17
CA VAL A 19 9.04 -2.98 -2.55
C VAL A 19 8.50 -4.15 -1.73
N ALA A 20 7.47 -3.92 -0.91
CA ALA A 20 6.85 -4.96 -0.12
C ALA A 20 6.25 -6.08 -1.00
N SER A 21 5.66 -5.73 -2.14
CA SER A 21 5.13 -6.72 -3.09
C SER A 21 6.24 -7.60 -3.66
N CYS A 22 7.39 -7.04 -4.03
CA CYS A 22 8.55 -7.82 -4.46
C CYS A 22 9.04 -8.77 -3.36
N VAL A 23 9.07 -8.30 -2.10
CA VAL A 23 9.47 -9.13 -0.95
C VAL A 23 8.47 -10.26 -0.71
N ILE A 24 7.16 -10.00 -0.79
CA ILE A 24 6.12 -11.02 -0.65
C ILE A 24 6.24 -12.07 -1.75
N LEU A 25 6.47 -11.63 -2.99
CA LEU A 25 6.62 -12.53 -4.14
C LEU A 25 7.83 -13.45 -3.96
N MET A 26 8.95 -12.88 -3.51
CA MET A 26 10.15 -13.65 -3.19
C MET A 26 9.91 -14.62 -2.02
N ALA A 27 9.25 -14.17 -0.94
CA ALA A 27 8.90 -15.03 0.19
C ALA A 27 7.97 -16.19 -0.21
N GLY A 28 7.00 -15.93 -1.10
CA GLY A 28 6.08 -16.95 -1.62
C GLY A 28 6.79 -18.02 -2.46
N VAL A 29 7.78 -17.64 -3.26
CA VAL A 29 8.58 -18.57 -4.08
C VAL A 29 9.48 -19.45 -3.21
N PHE A 30 10.12 -18.87 -2.19
CA PHE A 30 11.09 -19.60 -1.37
C PHE A 30 10.46 -20.42 -0.22
N PHE A 31 9.24 -20.11 0.22
CA PHE A 31 8.57 -20.78 1.35
C PHE A 31 7.17 -21.34 1.00
N PRO A 32 7.06 -22.30 0.06
CA PRO A 32 5.77 -22.84 -0.37
C PRO A 32 4.98 -23.56 0.74
N LYS A 33 5.64 -24.08 1.79
CA LYS A 33 4.99 -24.78 2.92
C LYS A 33 4.46 -23.85 4.03
N ARG A 34 4.63 -22.53 3.90
CA ARG A 34 4.20 -21.55 4.93
C ARG A 34 3.27 -20.49 4.33
N GLU A 35 2.21 -20.95 3.70
CA GLU A 35 1.08 -20.17 3.16
C GLU A 35 0.58 -19.09 4.15
N SER A 36 0.52 -19.45 5.44
CA SER A 36 0.12 -18.54 6.51
C SER A 36 1.10 -17.38 6.71
N LEU A 37 2.42 -17.56 6.48
CA LEU A 37 3.40 -16.48 6.62
C LEU A 37 3.22 -15.41 5.54
N CYS A 38 3.05 -15.82 4.27
CA CYS A 38 2.79 -14.86 3.19
C CYS A 38 1.50 -14.10 3.44
N TYR A 39 0.45 -14.77 3.94
CA TYR A 39 -0.79 -14.09 4.30
C TYR A 39 -0.59 -13.00 5.37
N TYR A 40 0.14 -13.31 6.45
CA TYR A 40 0.42 -12.31 7.49
C TYR A 40 1.28 -11.15 6.95
N LEU A 41 2.26 -11.44 6.09
CA LEU A 41 3.10 -10.41 5.45
C LEU A 41 2.29 -9.46 4.57
N THR A 42 1.37 -10.00 3.75
CA THR A 42 0.51 -9.20 2.87
C THR A 42 -0.47 -8.36 3.66
N GLN A 43 -1.12 -8.94 4.68
CA GLN A 43 -1.99 -8.21 5.60
C GLN A 43 -1.25 -7.08 6.31
N PHE A 44 -0.05 -7.35 6.83
CA PHE A 44 0.79 -6.34 7.46
C PHE A 44 1.17 -5.23 6.47
N THR A 45 1.49 -5.58 5.23
CA THR A 45 1.84 -4.61 4.17
C THR A 45 0.69 -3.68 3.85
N VAL A 46 -0.53 -4.20 3.69
CA VAL A 46 -1.73 -3.38 3.43
C VAL A 46 -2.03 -2.45 4.61
N LEU A 47 -1.87 -2.94 5.84
CA LEU A 47 -2.08 -2.15 7.06
C LEU A 47 -1.04 -1.02 7.16
N VAL A 48 0.24 -1.32 6.96
CA VAL A 48 1.31 -0.32 6.94
C VAL A 48 1.10 0.70 5.81
N ALA A 49 0.66 0.25 4.63
CA ALA A 49 0.36 1.14 3.51
C ALA A 49 -0.81 2.10 3.81
N MET A 50 -1.86 1.63 4.49
CA MET A 50 -2.94 2.53 4.96
C MET A 50 -2.41 3.56 5.96
N VAL A 51 -1.65 3.12 6.96
CA VAL A 51 -1.07 4.02 7.98
C VAL A 51 -0.15 5.06 7.33
N LEU A 52 0.71 4.65 6.41
CA LEU A 52 1.58 5.55 5.64
C LEU A 52 0.78 6.55 4.81
N THR A 53 -0.29 6.12 4.15
CA THR A 53 -1.15 7.01 3.35
C THR A 53 -1.79 8.09 4.22
N VAL A 54 -2.28 7.74 5.41
CA VAL A 54 -2.83 8.71 6.38
C VAL A 54 -1.74 9.64 6.92
N TRP A 55 -0.54 9.11 7.21
CA TRP A 55 0.59 9.90 7.69
C TRP A 55 1.06 10.94 6.65
N VAL A 56 1.17 10.52 5.39
CA VAL A 56 1.53 11.40 4.27
C VAL A 56 0.47 12.48 4.10
N PHE A 57 -0.82 12.12 4.13
CA PHE A 57 -1.92 13.08 4.04
C PHE A 57 -1.90 14.11 5.17
N ALA A 58 -1.71 13.66 6.43
CA ALA A 58 -1.64 14.55 7.59
C ALA A 58 -0.48 15.55 7.50
N LYS A 59 0.67 15.13 6.95
CA LYS A 59 1.87 15.98 6.82
C LYS A 59 1.85 16.91 5.60
N SER A 60 1.09 16.59 4.56
CA SER A 60 1.07 17.36 3.30
C SER A 60 -0.19 18.19 3.16
N VAL A 61 -1.31 17.55 2.80
CA VAL A 61 -2.58 18.23 2.53
C VAL A 61 -3.25 18.74 3.81
N GLY A 62 -3.11 18.02 4.93
CA GLY A 62 -3.66 18.42 6.22
C GLY A 62 -3.03 19.70 6.82
N ALA A 63 -1.77 19.98 6.48
CA ALA A 63 -1.03 21.14 7.01
C ALA A 63 -1.10 22.38 6.10
N GLN A 64 -1.20 22.20 4.78
CA GLN A 64 -1.11 23.30 3.81
C GLN A 64 -2.44 23.57 3.09
N GLY A 65 -3.42 22.67 3.15
CA GLY A 65 -4.76 22.84 2.57
C GLY A 65 -4.82 22.91 1.04
N GLN A 66 -3.67 22.85 0.35
CA GLN A 66 -3.57 22.92 -1.11
C GLN A 66 -3.25 21.54 -1.71
N PRO A 67 -3.79 21.23 -2.91
CA PRO A 67 -3.45 20.00 -3.62
C PRO A 67 -1.96 20.03 -4.01
N LEU A 68 -1.25 18.94 -3.71
CA LEU A 68 0.18 18.85 -3.95
C LEU A 68 0.45 18.20 -5.31
N TYR A 69 1.06 18.96 -6.21
CA TYR A 69 1.45 18.50 -7.54
C TYR A 69 2.90 18.01 -7.51
N ALA A 70 3.12 16.73 -7.80
CA ALA A 70 4.45 16.14 -7.93
C ALA A 70 4.69 15.62 -9.35
N TYR A 71 5.95 15.32 -9.67
CA TYR A 71 6.39 14.72 -10.94
C TYR A 71 5.81 15.42 -12.19
N SER A 72 6.18 16.68 -12.41
CA SER A 72 5.79 17.43 -13.62
C SER A 72 4.27 17.39 -13.91
N GLN A 73 3.44 17.55 -12.87
CA GLN A 73 1.96 17.51 -12.94
C GLN A 73 1.35 16.12 -13.22
N GLY A 74 2.14 15.05 -13.29
CA GLY A 74 1.63 13.68 -13.46
C GLY A 74 1.08 13.05 -12.18
N TYR A 75 1.36 13.63 -11.01
CA TYR A 75 0.88 13.15 -9.71
C TYR A 75 0.18 14.26 -8.95
N ILE A 76 -1.10 14.03 -8.62
CA ILE A 76 -1.95 14.99 -7.93
C ILE A 76 -2.40 14.37 -6.61
N LEU A 77 -1.94 14.95 -5.50
CA LEU A 77 -2.36 14.54 -4.17
C LEU A 77 -3.45 15.49 -3.66
N ASP A 78 -4.70 15.07 -3.79
CA ASP A 78 -5.89 15.75 -3.28
C ASP A 78 -6.61 14.90 -2.21
N ARG A 79 -7.51 15.52 -1.43
CA ARG A 79 -8.37 14.83 -0.46
C ARG A 79 -9.14 13.68 -1.09
N LEU A 80 -9.67 13.88 -2.30
CA LEU A 80 -10.39 12.84 -3.03
C LEU A 80 -9.46 11.68 -3.41
N ALA A 81 -8.25 11.98 -3.92
CA ALA A 81 -7.27 10.97 -4.30
C ALA A 81 -6.87 10.09 -3.10
N VAL A 82 -6.68 10.70 -1.93
CA VAL A 82 -6.38 9.96 -0.70
C VAL A 82 -7.55 9.10 -0.25
N ALA A 83 -8.79 9.61 -0.30
CA ALA A 83 -9.98 8.85 0.06
C ALA A 83 -10.16 7.61 -0.84
N LEU A 84 -9.99 7.77 -2.15
CA LEU A 84 -10.00 6.67 -3.12
C LEU A 84 -8.93 5.61 -2.80
N LYS A 85 -7.70 6.05 -2.49
CA LYS A 85 -6.59 5.16 -2.15
C LYS A 85 -6.86 4.33 -0.91
N LEU A 86 -7.41 4.96 0.13
CA LEU A 86 -7.80 4.27 1.37
C LEU A 86 -8.93 3.26 1.12
N LEU A 87 -9.92 3.62 0.32
CA LEU A 87 -11.00 2.70 -0.05
C LEU A 87 -10.46 1.50 -0.81
N THR A 88 -9.56 1.70 -1.79
CA THR A 88 -8.92 0.60 -2.52
C THR A 88 -8.13 -0.31 -1.57
N LEU A 89 -7.32 0.25 -0.66
CA LEU A 89 -6.58 -0.53 0.34
C LEU A 89 -7.52 -1.33 1.25
N LEU A 90 -8.65 -0.76 1.65
CA LEU A 90 -9.67 -1.43 2.45
C LEU A 90 -10.34 -2.58 1.68
N CYS A 91 -10.73 -2.35 0.43
CA CYS A 91 -11.27 -3.41 -0.43
C CYS A 91 -10.26 -4.54 -0.62
N SER A 92 -8.99 -4.24 -0.91
CA SER A 92 -7.93 -5.25 -1.03
C SER A 92 -7.74 -6.04 0.27
N PHE A 93 -7.81 -5.39 1.43
CA PHE A 93 -7.74 -6.07 2.73
C PHE A 93 -8.84 -7.14 2.88
N PHE A 94 -10.10 -6.78 2.57
CA PHE A 94 -11.22 -7.72 2.58
C PHE A 94 -11.09 -8.83 1.54
N THR A 95 -10.64 -8.49 0.33
CA THR A 95 -10.36 -9.48 -0.73
C THR A 95 -9.35 -10.53 -0.26
N PHE A 96 -8.26 -10.13 0.41
CA PHE A 96 -7.28 -11.09 0.92
C PHE A 96 -7.85 -11.99 2.02
N ILE A 97 -8.65 -11.45 2.94
CA ILE A 97 -9.36 -12.25 3.97
C ILE A 97 -10.25 -13.29 3.30
N TYR A 98 -11.04 -12.87 2.31
CA TYR A 98 -11.96 -13.75 1.59
C TYR A 98 -11.20 -14.83 0.81
N ALA A 99 -10.13 -14.46 0.10
CA ALA A 99 -9.30 -15.40 -0.65
C ALA A 99 -8.73 -16.51 0.23
N ARG A 100 -8.31 -16.20 1.47
CA ARG A 100 -7.83 -17.23 2.42
C ARG A 100 -8.94 -18.20 2.81
N SER A 101 -10.13 -17.69 3.13
CA SER A 101 -11.27 -18.53 3.48
C SER A 101 -11.65 -19.45 2.31
N TYR A 102 -11.59 -18.93 1.09
CA TYR A 102 -11.86 -19.69 -0.12
C TYR A 102 -10.83 -20.81 -0.33
N ASN A 103 -9.52 -20.50 -0.33
CA ASN A 103 -8.47 -21.50 -0.55
C ASN A 103 -8.52 -22.63 0.49
N ARG A 104 -8.85 -22.31 1.75
CA ARG A 104 -8.98 -23.30 2.82
C ARG A 104 -10.17 -24.26 2.64
N VAL A 105 -11.28 -23.78 2.07
CA VAL A 105 -12.45 -24.64 1.79
C VAL A 105 -12.18 -25.58 0.63
N PHE A 106 -11.46 -25.11 -0.40
CA PHE A 106 -11.20 -25.88 -1.62
C PHE A 106 -9.90 -26.68 -1.62
N ASN A 107 -9.11 -26.68 -0.53
CA ASN A 107 -7.82 -27.35 -0.42
C ASN A 107 -6.87 -27.04 -1.60
N LEU A 108 -6.95 -25.82 -2.12
CA LEU A 108 -6.01 -25.30 -3.12
C LEU A 108 -4.76 -24.81 -2.38
N PRO A 109 -3.54 -25.10 -2.89
CA PRO A 109 -2.30 -24.57 -2.31
C PRO A 109 -2.25 -23.04 -2.32
#